data_AF-A0A972BFW9-F1
#
_entry.id   AF-A0A972BFW9-F1
#
_cell.length_a   1.000
_cell.length_b   1.000
_cell.length_c   1.000
_cell.angle_alpha   90.00
_cell.angle_beta   90.00
_cell.angle_gamma   90.00
#
_symmetry.space_group_name_H-M   'P 1'
#
loop_
_entity.id
_entity.type
_entity.pdbx_description
1 polymer ?
#
loop_
_entity_poly.entity_id
_entity_poly.type
_entity_poly.pdbx_seq_one_letter_code
_entity_poly.pdbx_strand_id
1 'polypeptide(L)' 'MRQAISCPGFSYTIRAGDTFFRLAQRFGTTVAASQAANPGVDPNNLQIGQVICI' A
#
# COMPACT_ATOMS: atom_id res chain seq x y z
N MET A 1 -2.69 20.84 -8.77
CA MET A 1 -3.77 20.18 -8.01
C MET A 1 -3.26 18.81 -7.63
N ARG A 2 -3.05 18.51 -6.34
CA ARG A 2 -2.58 17.18 -5.92
C ARG A 2 -3.74 16.21 -6.12
N GLN A 3 -3.69 15.33 -7.12
CA GLN A 3 -4.67 14.26 -7.23
C GLN A 3 -4.60 13.45 -5.93
N ALA A 4 -5.67 13.48 -5.16
CA ALA A 4 -5.86 12.50 -4.10
C ALA A 4 -5.90 11.15 -4.81
N ILE A 5 -4.92 10.28 -4.53
CA ILE A 5 -4.99 8.89 -4.96
C ILE A 5 -6.33 8.38 -4.44
N SER A 6 -7.24 8.05 -5.36
CA SER A 6 -8.54 7.47 -5.00
C SER A 6 -8.27 6.04 -4.57
N CYS A 7 -8.06 5.85 -3.28
CA CYS A 7 -7.91 4.53 -2.69
C CYS A 7 -9.30 3.96 -2.40
N PRO A 8 -9.56 2.69 -2.73
CA PRO A 8 -10.78 2.00 -2.30
C PRO A 8 -10.95 1.96 -0.77
N GLY A 9 -9.83 1.96 -0.03
CA GLY A 9 -9.77 2.12 1.42
C GLY A 9 -9.13 3.45 1.80
N PHE A 10 -7.93 3.39 2.40
CA PHE A 10 -7.21 4.61 2.81
C PHE A 10 -5.78 4.64 2.28
N SER A 11 -5.20 5.85 2.21
CA SER A 11 -3.81 6.02 1.81
C SER A 11 -2.86 5.77 2.98
N TYR A 12 -1.81 5.01 2.75
CA TYR A 12 -0.76 4.72 3.72
C TYR A 12 0.61 5.07 3.15
N THR A 13 1.41 5.82 3.91
CA THR A 13 2.81 6.12 3.57
C THR A 13 3.72 5.04 4.13
N ILE A 14 4.43 4.33 3.24
CA ILE A 14 5.39 3.28 3.56
C ILE A 14 6.49 3.80 4.49
N ARG A 15 6.81 2.99 5.50
CA ARG A 15 7.87 3.17 6.48
C ARG A 15 8.89 2.04 6.39
N ALA A 16 10.04 2.25 7.02
CA ALA A 16 11.10 1.26 7.06
C ALA A 16 10.59 -0.08 7.64
N GLY A 17 10.80 -1.16 6.90
CA GLY A 17 10.41 -2.51 7.30
C GLY A 17 8.97 -2.90 6.96
N ASP A 18 8.20 -2.03 6.29
CA ASP A 18 6.88 -2.40 5.79
C ASP A 18 6.98 -3.39 4.63
N THR A 19 6.03 -4.31 4.61
CA THR A 19 5.75 -5.20 3.48
C THR A 19 4.24 -5.29 3.32
N PHE A 20 3.74 -5.64 2.13
CA PHE A 20 2.32 -5.88 1.98
C PHE A 20 1.80 -6.96 2.95
N PHE A 21 2.61 -7.96 3.30
CA PHE A 21 2.24 -8.96 4.29
C PHE A 21 2.00 -8.36 5.68
N ARG A 22 2.94 -7.58 6.19
CA ARG A 22 2.81 -6.95 7.52
C ARG A 22 1.66 -5.95 7.57
N LEU A 23 1.48 -5.17 6.51
CA LEU A 23 0.39 -4.21 6.41
C LEU A 23 -0.96 -4.91 6.29
N ALA A 24 -1.05 -6.00 5.53
CA ALA A 24 -2.26 -6.83 5.44
C ALA A 24 -2.69 -7.37 6.81
N GLN A 25 -1.76 -7.94 7.57
CA GLN A 25 -2.03 -8.40 8.95
C GLN A 25 -2.46 -7.25 9.87
N ARG A 26 -1.76 -6.10 9.80
CA ARG A 26 -2.02 -4.94 10.66
C ARG A 26 -3.41 -4.34 10.42
N PHE A 27 -3.83 -4.26 9.16
CA PHE A 27 -5.04 -3.55 8.76
C PHE A 27 -6.22 -4.49 8.43
N GLY A 28 -6.06 -5.80 8.64
CA GLY A 28 -7.13 -6.76 8.41
C GLY A 28 -7.51 -6.89 6.94
N THR A 29 -6.54 -6.79 6.03
CA THR A 29 -6.71 -7.03 4.58
C THR A 29 -5.85 -8.21 4.13
N THR A 30 -5.74 -8.45 2.83
CA THR A 30 -4.89 -9.49 2.25
C THR A 30 -3.83 -8.88 1.35
N VAL A 31 -2.70 -9.58 1.20
CA VAL A 31 -1.63 -9.15 0.26
C VAL A 31 -2.18 -8.99 -1.16
N ALA A 32 -3.04 -9.91 -1.60
CA ALA A 32 -3.67 -9.85 -2.91
C ALA A 32 -4.55 -8.61 -3.08
N ALA A 33 -5.35 -8.25 -2.07
CA ALA A 33 -6.16 -7.04 -2.09
C ALA A 33 -5.29 -5.77 -2.13
N SER A 34 -4.22 -5.71 -1.34
CA SER A 34 -3.27 -4.59 -1.37
C SER A 34 -2.57 -4.48 -2.73
N GLN A 35 -2.15 -5.59 -3.34
CA GLN A 35 -1.55 -5.57 -4.69
C GLN A 35 -2.54 -5.11 -5.76
N ALA A 36 -3.78 -5.61 -5.72
CA ALA A 36 -4.83 -5.22 -6.66
C ALA A 36 -5.20 -3.74 -6.54
N ALA A 37 -5.18 -3.17 -5.33
CA ALA A 37 -5.42 -1.76 -5.09
C ALA A 37 -4.27 -0.84 -5.54
N ASN A 38 -3.09 -1.40 -5.85
CA ASN A 38 -1.88 -0.65 -6.21
C ASN A 38 -1.27 -1.16 -7.52
N PRO A 39 -1.97 -1.02 -8.66
CA PRO A 39 -1.43 -1.44 -9.95
C PRO A 39 -0.13 -0.68 -10.26
N GLY A 40 0.90 -1.42 -10.67
CA GLY A 40 2.22 -0.87 -10.99
C GLY A 40 3.17 -0.69 -9.80
N VAL A 41 2.74 -1.02 -8.57
CA VAL A 41 3.63 -1.09 -7.41
C VAL A 41 4.30 -2.46 -7.35
N ASP A 42 5.63 -2.47 -7.28
CA ASP A 42 6.39 -3.70 -7.03
C ASP A 42 6.27 -4.09 -5.54
N PRO A 43 5.63 -5.23 -5.21
CA PRO A 43 5.45 -5.69 -3.85
C PRO A 43 6.77 -6.03 -3.12
N ASN A 44 7.84 -6.31 -3.87
CA ASN A 44 9.15 -6.65 -3.33
C ASN A 44 10.08 -5.44 -3.22
N ASN A 45 9.64 -4.27 -3.70
CA ASN A 45 10.46 -3.06 -3.74
C ASN A 45 9.67 -1.81 -3.28
N LEU A 46 8.97 -1.92 -2.15
CA LEU A 46 8.29 -0.78 -1.54
C LEU A 46 9.30 0.27 -1.07
N GLN A 47 9.09 1.52 -1.47
CA GLN A 47 9.99 2.63 -1.13
C GLN A 47 9.49 3.39 0.10
N ILE A 48 10.39 3.73 1.03
CA ILE A 48 10.04 4.60 2.16
C ILE A 48 9.52 5.94 1.63
N GLY A 49 8.39 6.40 2.17
CA GLY A 49 7.72 7.62 1.70
C GLY A 49 6.76 7.41 0.53
N GLN A 50 6.76 6.23 -0.10
CA GLN A 50 5.77 5.86 -1.11
C GLN A 50 4.36 5.83 -0.48
N VAL A 51 3.37 6.37 -1.19
CA VAL A 51 1.96 6.27 -0.80
C VAL A 51 1.34 5.10 -1.54
N ILE A 52 0.69 4.20 -0.79
CA ILE A 52 -0.08 3.08 -1.30
C ILE A 52 -1.51 3.11 -0.76
N CYS A 53 -2.39 2.38 -1.41
CA CYS A 53 -3.74 2.11 -0.92
C CYS A 53 -3.75 0.83 -0.08
N ILE A 54 -4.36 0.90 1.09
CA ILE A 54 -4.64 -0.25 1.97
C ILE A 54 -6.13 -0.52 2.00
#